data_AF-A0A535QJN6-F1
#
_entry.id   AF-A0A535QJN6-F1
#
_cell.length_a   1.000
_cell.length_b   1.000
_cell.length_c   1.000
_cell.angle_alpha   90.00
_cell.angle_beta   90.00
_cell.angle_gamma   90.00
#
_symmetry.space_group_name_H-M   'P 1'
#
loop_
_entity.id
_entity.type
_entity.pdbx_description
1 polymer ?
#
loop_
_entity_poly.entity_id
_entity_poly.type
_entity_poly.pdbx_seq_one_letter_code
_entity_poly.pdbx_strand_id
1 'polypeptide(L)'
;MLTSLSIKQGDTVTANETIGTITLPPTQGTNGATTGPTTLNVTSPMNGTVLQVPVVLNQPVAPGLPIASVTDLGALTITAYVDENAINNVSKGQSVDIHIDAYSDTSFTGHVNLIVQAAAGQFSLLPNQDPTSGNFTKVGQRIPVVITLDGTSGKDIVPGMSAEATIHLH
;
A
#
# COMPACT_ATOMS: atom_id res chain seq x y z
N MET A 1 6.01 18.37 -18.83
CA MET A 1 4.75 17.81 -19.36
C MET A 1 4.95 16.31 -19.56
N LEU A 2 3.92 15.50 -19.28
CA LEU A 2 3.94 14.08 -19.65
C LEU A 2 3.79 13.95 -21.17
N THR A 3 4.85 13.48 -21.84
CA THR A 3 4.93 13.39 -23.31
C THR A 3 4.71 11.99 -23.86
N SER A 4 4.87 10.96 -23.03
CA SER A 4 4.47 9.59 -23.36
C SER A 4 3.99 8.87 -22.11
N LEU A 5 3.08 7.91 -22.32
CA LEU A 5 2.56 7.00 -21.32
C LEU A 5 2.32 5.65 -22.00
N SER A 6 3.06 4.63 -21.57
CA SER A 6 3.08 3.32 -22.23
C SER A 6 2.28 2.25 -21.48
N ILE A 7 1.67 2.61 -20.35
CA ILE A 7 0.99 1.68 -19.44
C ILE A 7 -0.50 1.99 -19.31
N LYS A 8 -1.28 0.96 -19.01
CA LYS A 8 -2.69 1.02 -18.63
C LYS A 8 -2.91 0.26 -17.33
N GLN A 9 -4.05 0.52 -16.69
CA GLN A 9 -4.48 -0.27 -15.55
C GLN A 9 -4.61 -1.75 -15.94
N GLY A 10 -4.06 -2.64 -15.12
CA GLY A 10 -4.01 -4.08 -15.35
C GLY A 10 -2.74 -4.57 -16.06
N ASP A 11 -1.93 -3.68 -16.63
CA ASP A 11 -0.68 -4.10 -17.29
C ASP A 11 0.36 -4.56 -16.26
N THR A 12 1.14 -5.57 -16.63
CA THR A 12 2.31 -6.00 -15.86
C THR A 12 3.53 -5.20 -16.27
N VAL A 13 4.30 -4.73 -15.29
CA VAL A 13 5.54 -3.97 -15.49
C VAL A 13 6.71 -4.63 -14.78
N THR A 14 7.91 -4.45 -15.33
CA THR A 14 9.17 -4.91 -14.76
C THR A 14 9.95 -3.78 -14.10
N ALA A 15 10.83 -4.11 -13.16
CA ALA A 15 11.68 -3.14 -12.49
C ALA A 15 12.59 -2.42 -13.51
N ASN A 16 12.67 -1.10 -13.38
CA ASN A 16 13.36 -0.17 -14.29
C ASN A 16 12.75 -0.04 -15.69
N GLU A 17 11.61 -0.66 -15.97
CA GLU A 17 10.88 -0.47 -17.23
C GLU A 17 10.39 0.98 -17.35
N THR A 18 10.57 1.60 -18.51
CA THR A 18 10.10 2.97 -18.75
C THR A 18 8.58 2.98 -18.98
N ILE A 19 7.84 3.55 -18.02
CA ILE A 19 6.38 3.62 -18.06
C ILE A 19 5.87 4.92 -18.69
N GLY A 20 6.73 5.95 -18.78
CA GLY A 20 6.42 7.20 -19.44
C GLY A 20 7.61 8.16 -19.49
N THR A 21 7.44 9.27 -20.20
CA THR A 21 8.47 10.32 -20.33
C THR A 21 7.91 11.68 -19.96
N ILE A 22 8.71 12.45 -19.24
CA ILE A 22 8.42 13.84 -18.90
C ILE A 22 9.41 14.73 -19.64
N THR A 23 8.90 15.65 -20.45
CA THR A 23 9.74 16.68 -21.07
C THR A 23 9.59 17.99 -20.31
N LEU A 24 10.71 18.53 -19.85
CA LEU A 24 10.80 19.83 -19.20
C LEU A 24 10.99 20.92 -20.28
N PRO A 25 10.36 22.09 -20.12
CA PRO A 25 10.59 23.21 -21.01
C PRO A 25 12.07 23.64 -20.91
N PRO A 26 12.64 24.21 -21.99
CA PRO A 26 14.00 24.71 -21.98
C PRO A 26 14.17 25.79 -20.92
N THR A 27 15.20 25.67 -20.10
CA THR A 27 15.58 26.65 -19.09
C THR A 27 16.76 27.48 -19.60
N GLN A 28 16.65 28.80 -19.49
CA GLN A 28 17.78 29.71 -19.69
C GLN A 28 18.58 29.83 -18.40
N GLY A 29 19.86 29.49 -18.46
CA GLY A 29 20.80 29.74 -17.37
C GLY A 29 21.14 31.23 -17.24
N THR A 30 21.70 31.60 -16.10
CA THR A 30 22.14 32.97 -15.78
C THR A 30 23.21 33.54 -16.73
N ASN A 31 23.81 32.71 -17.59
CA ASN A 31 24.81 33.10 -18.59
C ASN A 31 24.22 33.26 -20.01
N GLY A 32 22.90 33.24 -20.19
CA GLY A 32 22.26 33.27 -21.52
C GLY A 32 22.36 31.95 -22.31
N ALA A 33 22.92 30.90 -21.71
CA ALA A 33 22.92 29.56 -22.27
C ALA A 33 21.52 28.95 -22.14
N THR A 34 20.89 28.62 -23.27
CA THR A 34 19.64 27.89 -23.34
C THR A 34 19.94 26.40 -23.28
N THR A 35 19.46 25.70 -22.25
CA THR A 35 19.45 24.24 -22.27
C THR A 35 18.28 23.79 -23.12
N GLY A 36 18.50 22.87 -24.06
CA GLY A 36 17.42 22.25 -24.84
C GLY A 36 16.38 21.56 -23.95
N PRO A 37 15.24 21.12 -24.50
CA PRO A 37 14.24 20.38 -23.74
C PRO A 37 14.86 19.12 -23.11
N THR A 38 14.85 19.04 -21.79
CA THR A 38 15.35 17.87 -21.05
C THR A 38 14.24 16.84 -20.94
N THR A 39 14.51 15.59 -21.33
CA THR A 39 13.59 14.48 -21.16
C THR A 39 14.01 13.62 -19.97
N LEU A 40 13.06 13.31 -19.10
CA LEU A 40 13.22 12.43 -17.95
C LEU A 40 12.35 11.19 -18.15
N ASN A 41 12.96 10.02 -17.99
CA ASN A 41 12.23 8.76 -18.02
C ASN A 41 11.64 8.48 -16.64
N VAL A 42 10.36 8.13 -16.62
CA VAL A 42 9.71 7.59 -15.43
C VAL A 42 9.78 6.08 -15.55
N THR A 43 10.45 5.43 -14.61
CA THR A 43 10.60 3.97 -14.59
C THR A 43 9.83 3.34 -13.44
N SER A 44 9.41 2.08 -13.62
CA SER A 44 8.83 1.32 -12.52
C SER A 44 9.91 0.97 -11.49
N PRO A 45 9.67 1.18 -10.17
CA PRO A 45 10.64 0.84 -9.14
C PRO A 45 10.67 -0.66 -8.83
N MET A 46 9.65 -1.42 -9.21
CA MET A 46 9.50 -2.84 -8.90
C MET A 46 8.80 -3.60 -10.01
N ASN A 47 8.89 -4.92 -9.96
CA ASN A 47 8.02 -5.80 -10.74
C ASN A 47 6.62 -5.75 -10.13
N GLY A 48 5.58 -5.74 -10.96
CA GLY A 48 4.22 -5.81 -10.44
C GLY A 48 3.16 -5.53 -11.50
N THR A 49 1.93 -5.36 -11.02
CA THR A 49 0.75 -5.01 -11.80
C THR A 49 0.38 -3.56 -11.54
N VAL A 50 0.06 -2.83 -12.60
CA VAL A 50 -0.41 -1.44 -12.53
C VAL A 50 -1.84 -1.41 -12.01
N LEU A 51 -2.05 -0.88 -10.80
CA LEU A 51 -3.37 -0.77 -10.18
C LEU A 51 -4.15 0.44 -10.67
N GLN A 52 -3.47 1.56 -10.89
CA GLN A 52 -4.10 2.81 -11.32
C GLN A 52 -3.09 3.71 -12.03
N VAL A 53 -3.60 4.49 -12.98
CA VAL A 53 -2.85 5.52 -13.72
C VAL A 53 -3.70 6.79 -13.70
N PRO A 54 -3.55 7.66 -12.67
CA PRO A 54 -4.41 8.84 -12.51
C PRO A 54 -4.08 9.98 -13.48
N VAL A 55 -2.99 9.88 -14.24
CA VAL A 55 -2.55 10.91 -15.17
C VAL A 55 -2.96 10.63 -16.61
N VAL A 56 -3.08 11.69 -17.40
CA VAL A 56 -3.35 11.60 -18.84
C VAL A 56 -2.21 12.16 -19.67
N LEU A 57 -2.10 11.70 -20.92
CA LEU A 57 -1.11 12.22 -21.87
C LEU A 57 -1.26 13.73 -22.04
N ASN A 58 -0.13 14.44 -22.19
CA ASN A 58 -0.04 15.91 -22.29
C ASN A 58 -0.41 16.67 -21.01
N GLN A 59 -0.61 15.99 -19.88
CA GLN A 59 -0.83 16.65 -18.60
C GLN A 59 0.46 17.31 -18.07
N PRO A 60 0.38 18.52 -17.47
CA PRO A 60 1.46 19.07 -16.67
C PRO A 60 1.74 18.19 -15.44
N VAL A 61 3.01 17.84 -15.22
CA VAL A 61 3.45 17.02 -14.08
C VAL A 61 4.31 17.88 -13.17
N ALA A 62 4.01 17.86 -11.87
CA ALA A 62 4.80 18.50 -10.83
C ALA A 62 5.54 17.44 -9.99
N PRO A 63 6.67 17.80 -9.35
CA PRO A 63 7.30 16.92 -8.37
C PRO A 63 6.30 16.45 -7.30
N GLY A 64 6.32 15.16 -6.99
CA GLY A 64 5.40 14.55 -6.02
C GLY A 64 4.04 14.13 -6.58
N LEU A 65 3.71 14.45 -7.85
CA LEU A 65 2.50 13.93 -8.48
C LEU A 65 2.66 12.44 -8.79
N PRO A 66 1.81 11.54 -8.26
CA PRO A 66 1.85 10.12 -8.60
C PRO A 66 1.45 9.90 -10.06
N ILE A 67 2.29 9.19 -10.82
CA ILE A 67 2.04 8.83 -12.23
C ILE A 67 1.28 7.52 -12.36
N ALA A 68 1.65 6.53 -11.56
CA ALA A 68 1.01 5.22 -11.50
C ALA A 68 1.22 4.58 -10.13
N SER A 69 0.36 3.63 -9.77
CA SER A 69 0.56 2.75 -8.62
C SER A 69 0.79 1.33 -9.10
N VAL A 70 1.87 0.72 -8.64
CA VAL A 70 2.28 -0.65 -9.00
C VAL A 70 2.30 -1.47 -7.72
N THR A 71 1.79 -2.70 -7.78
CA THR A 71 1.81 -3.64 -6.65
C THR A 71 2.19 -5.04 -7.11
N ASP A 72 2.69 -5.87 -6.19
CA ASP A 72 2.92 -7.28 -6.45
C ASP A 72 1.69 -8.10 -6.01
N LEU A 73 0.93 -8.62 -6.99
CA LEU A 73 -0.23 -9.48 -6.73
C LEU A 73 0.17 -10.90 -6.30
N GLY A 74 1.45 -11.28 -6.40
CA GLY A 74 1.97 -12.55 -5.89
C GLY A 74 2.28 -12.51 -4.39
N ALA A 75 2.38 -11.32 -3.79
CA ALA A 75 2.76 -11.12 -2.39
C ALA A 75 1.68 -10.35 -1.62
N LEU A 76 0.42 -10.78 -1.78
CA LEU A 76 -0.73 -10.15 -1.11
C LEU A 76 -0.72 -10.43 0.39
N THR A 77 -1.13 -9.40 1.14
CA THR A 77 -1.29 -9.48 2.59
C THR A 77 -2.66 -8.95 3.00
N ILE A 78 -3.15 -9.44 4.13
CA ILE A 78 -4.39 -9.00 4.77
C ILE A 78 -4.02 -8.32 6.08
N THR A 79 -4.61 -7.15 6.32
CA THR A 79 -4.49 -6.48 7.62
C THR A 79 -5.77 -6.71 8.40
N ALA A 80 -5.69 -7.52 9.45
CA ALA A 80 -6.78 -7.76 10.38
C ALA A 80 -6.59 -6.90 11.64
N TYR A 81 -7.65 -6.25 12.10
CA TYR A 81 -7.62 -5.45 13.33
C TYR A 81 -8.13 -6.29 14.50
N VAL A 82 -7.23 -6.76 15.36
CA VAL A 82 -7.55 -7.63 16.50
C VAL A 82 -7.71 -6.78 17.76
N ASP A 83 -8.71 -7.06 18.60
CA ASP A 83 -8.89 -6.36 19.86
C ASP A 83 -7.68 -6.57 20.79
N GLU A 84 -7.23 -5.52 21.49
CA GLU A 84 -6.09 -5.55 22.40
C GLU A 84 -6.19 -6.67 23.45
N ASN A 85 -7.39 -6.95 23.97
CA ASN A 85 -7.57 -8.01 24.96
C ASN A 85 -7.26 -9.42 24.41
N ALA A 86 -7.41 -9.62 23.09
CA ALA A 86 -7.20 -10.90 22.43
C ALA A 86 -5.77 -11.04 21.86
N ILE A 87 -5.01 -9.95 21.76
CA ILE A 87 -3.69 -9.95 21.10
C ILE A 87 -2.68 -10.86 21.78
N ASN A 88 -2.77 -11.05 23.09
CA ASN A 88 -1.84 -11.87 23.86
C ASN A 88 -1.85 -13.34 23.44
N ASN A 89 -2.94 -13.78 22.80
CA ASN A 89 -3.06 -15.14 22.28
C ASN A 89 -2.60 -15.24 20.82
N VAL A 90 -2.38 -14.10 20.15
CA VAL A 90 -1.96 -14.07 18.75
C VAL A 90 -0.44 -14.10 18.67
N SER A 91 0.09 -14.99 17.83
CA SER A 91 1.52 -15.20 17.64
C SER A 91 1.88 -15.33 16.17
N LYS A 92 3.08 -14.87 15.81
CA LYS A 92 3.62 -15.04 14.46
C LYS A 92 3.65 -16.53 14.09
N GLY A 93 3.24 -16.85 12.86
CA GLY A 93 3.19 -18.20 12.33
C GLY A 93 1.88 -18.95 12.59
N GLN A 94 0.93 -18.37 13.35
CA GLN A 94 -0.41 -18.95 13.48
C GLN A 94 -1.10 -19.07 12.14
N SER A 95 -1.73 -20.23 11.89
CA SER A 95 -2.58 -20.46 10.75
C SER A 95 -3.84 -19.61 10.81
N VAL A 96 -4.27 -19.11 9.66
CA VAL A 96 -5.44 -18.25 9.52
C VAL A 96 -6.31 -18.78 8.39
N ASP A 97 -7.60 -18.98 8.67
CA ASP A 97 -8.62 -19.17 7.65
C ASP A 97 -9.12 -17.80 7.19
N ILE A 98 -9.17 -17.61 5.89
CA ILE A 98 -9.45 -16.31 5.28
C ILE A 98 -10.64 -16.48 4.33
N HIS A 99 -11.60 -15.58 4.48
CA HIS A 99 -12.76 -15.47 3.60
C HIS A 99 -12.76 -14.09 2.94
N ILE A 100 -12.82 -14.04 1.62
CA ILE A 100 -12.87 -12.78 0.87
C ILE A 100 -14.30 -12.62 0.36
N ASP A 101 -14.94 -11.48 0.66
CA ASP A 101 -16.37 -11.25 0.35
C ASP A 101 -16.71 -11.46 -1.13
N ALA A 102 -15.76 -11.13 -2.02
CA ALA A 102 -15.90 -11.29 -3.46
C ALA A 102 -15.90 -12.77 -3.92
N TYR A 103 -15.40 -13.69 -3.10
CA TYR A 103 -15.19 -15.10 -3.42
C TYR A 103 -15.76 -16.01 -2.33
N SER A 104 -17.08 -15.97 -2.15
CA SER A 104 -17.76 -16.73 -1.10
C SER A 104 -17.68 -18.25 -1.25
N ASP A 105 -17.36 -18.73 -2.45
CA ASP A 105 -17.22 -20.16 -2.80
C ASP A 105 -15.82 -20.71 -2.52
N THR A 106 -14.87 -19.86 -2.12
CA THR A 106 -13.45 -20.20 -2.04
C THR A 106 -12.90 -19.89 -0.65
N SER A 107 -12.29 -20.89 -0.02
CA SER A 107 -11.54 -20.69 1.23
C SER A 107 -10.07 -20.41 0.91
N PHE A 108 -9.51 -19.43 1.60
CA PHE A 108 -8.10 -19.10 1.53
C PHE A 108 -7.43 -19.41 2.87
N THR A 109 -6.17 -19.78 2.83
CA THR A 109 -5.34 -19.95 4.03
C THR A 109 -4.22 -18.93 4.03
N GLY A 110 -3.75 -18.61 5.22
CA GLY A 110 -2.58 -17.79 5.41
C GLY A 110 -1.96 -18.01 6.77
N HIS A 111 -0.99 -17.18 7.07
CA HIS A 111 -0.31 -17.20 8.35
C HIS A 111 -0.02 -15.80 8.86
N VAL A 112 -0.06 -15.65 10.19
CA VAL A 112 0.30 -14.38 10.85
C VAL A 112 1.77 -14.08 10.56
N ASN A 113 2.03 -12.98 9.85
CA ASN A 113 3.38 -12.56 9.49
C ASN A 113 3.94 -11.54 10.47
N LEU A 114 3.13 -10.55 10.85
CA LEU A 114 3.55 -9.45 11.71
C LEU A 114 2.40 -8.99 12.60
N ILE A 115 2.69 -8.79 13.88
CA ILE A 115 1.81 -8.09 14.82
C ILE A 115 2.38 -6.69 14.98
N VAL A 116 1.63 -5.67 14.54
CA VAL A 116 2.09 -4.28 14.58
C VAL A 116 1.93 -3.74 16.00
N GLN A 117 2.93 -4.01 16.84
CA GLN A 117 3.03 -3.50 18.20
C GLN A 117 3.55 -2.05 18.18
N ALA A 118 2.80 -1.14 17.56
CA ALA A 118 3.16 0.27 17.58
C ALA A 118 2.89 0.84 18.98
N ALA A 119 3.95 1.06 19.76
CA ALA A 119 3.96 1.99 20.89
C ALA A 119 3.87 3.45 20.41
N ALA A 120 2.98 3.75 19.45
CA ALA A 120 2.86 5.08 18.83
C ALA A 120 2.44 6.18 19.82
N GLY A 121 1.98 5.80 21.01
CA GLY A 121 1.71 6.73 22.11
C GLY A 121 2.96 7.40 22.70
N GLN A 122 4.18 6.91 22.44
CA GLN A 122 5.41 7.52 23.01
C GLN A 122 6.02 8.65 22.15
N PHE A 123 5.49 8.92 20.95
CA PHE A 123 6.02 9.97 20.05
C PHE A 123 5.02 11.10 19.75
N SER A 124 3.96 11.26 20.56
CA SER A 124 3.16 12.50 20.52
C SER A 124 3.92 13.61 21.23
N LEU A 125 4.30 14.66 20.48
CA LEU A 125 4.84 15.91 21.04
C LEU A 125 3.78 16.76 21.78
N LEU A 126 2.51 16.32 21.76
CA LEU A 126 1.44 16.95 22.49
C LEU A 126 1.05 16.07 23.67
N PRO A 127 1.39 16.45 24.91
CA PRO A 127 0.77 15.85 26.08
C PRO A 127 -0.69 16.32 26.07
N ASN A 128 -1.62 15.44 25.72
CA ASN A 128 -3.03 15.66 26.06
C ASN A 128 -3.16 15.54 27.57
N GLN A 129 -2.85 16.64 28.27
CA GLN A 129 -3.20 16.84 29.66
C GLN A 129 -4.67 17.24 29.71
N ASP A 130 -5.52 16.38 30.25
CA ASP A 130 -6.50 16.85 31.23
C ASP A 130 -6.90 15.72 32.20
N PRO A 131 -6.24 15.60 33.37
CA PRO A 131 -6.68 14.72 34.44
C PRO A 131 -7.53 15.52 35.45
N THR A 132 -8.68 16.11 35.05
CA THR A 132 -9.55 16.84 36.00
C THR A 132 -11.01 16.40 36.08
N SER A 133 -11.40 15.30 35.45
CA SER A 133 -12.66 14.62 35.82
C SER A 133 -12.40 13.13 35.96
N GLY A 134 -12.67 12.57 37.14
CA GLY A 134 -12.42 11.17 37.50
C GLY A 134 -13.29 10.15 36.75
N ASN A 135 -13.39 10.27 35.43
CA ASN A 135 -14.10 9.32 34.58
C ASN A 135 -13.09 8.60 33.66
N PHE A 136 -12.68 7.39 34.07
CA PHE A 136 -11.84 6.52 33.26
C PHE A 136 -12.74 5.69 32.32
N THR A 137 -12.97 6.17 31.10
CA THR A 137 -13.61 5.34 30.07
C THR A 137 -12.53 4.50 29.37
N LYS A 138 -12.53 3.17 29.58
CA LYS A 138 -11.63 2.25 28.89
C LYS A 138 -12.00 2.21 27.40
N VAL A 139 -11.17 2.81 26.55
CA VAL A 139 -11.30 2.72 25.08
C VAL A 139 -10.59 1.45 24.62
N GLY A 140 -11.32 0.51 24.00
CA GLY A 140 -10.72 -0.69 23.41
C GLY A 140 -9.93 -0.33 22.16
N GLN A 141 -8.62 -0.52 22.19
CA GLN A 141 -7.77 -0.31 21.02
C GLN A 141 -7.69 -1.59 20.20
N ARG A 142 -7.51 -1.47 18.89
CA ARG A 142 -7.28 -2.60 17.99
C ARG A 142 -5.85 -2.56 17.48
N ILE A 143 -5.24 -3.72 17.45
CA ILE A 143 -3.85 -3.90 17.03
C ILE A 143 -3.87 -4.49 15.62
N PRO A 144 -3.19 -3.87 14.65
CA PRO A 144 -3.08 -4.41 13.30
C PRO A 144 -2.25 -5.69 13.31
N VAL A 145 -2.78 -6.75 12.73
CA VAL A 145 -2.10 -8.01 12.47
C VAL A 145 -2.04 -8.22 10.97
N VAL A 146 -0.84 -8.29 10.43
CA VAL A 146 -0.58 -8.56 9.01
C VAL A 146 -0.47 -10.06 8.82
N ILE A 147 -1.29 -10.56 7.91
CA ILE A 147 -1.44 -11.97 7.55
C ILE A 147 -1.00 -12.11 6.10
N THR A 148 -0.10 -13.04 5.83
CA THR A 148 0.33 -13.35 4.46
C THR A 148 -0.58 -14.45 3.90
N LEU A 149 -1.05 -14.28 2.66
CA LEU A 149 -1.80 -15.30 1.94
C LEU A 149 -0.86 -16.41 1.47
N ASP A 150 -1.22 -17.68 1.67
CA ASP A 150 -0.42 -18.81 1.15
C ASP A 150 -0.62 -19.01 -0.36
N GLY A 151 -1.71 -18.48 -0.92
CA GLY A 151 -2.01 -18.51 -2.34
C GLY A 151 -3.36 -17.87 -2.67
N THR A 152 -3.58 -17.57 -3.94
CA THR A 152 -4.80 -16.91 -4.43
C THR A 152 -5.83 -17.88 -5.01
N SER A 153 -5.56 -19.19 -5.00
CA SER A 153 -6.45 -20.22 -5.57
C SER A 153 -6.89 -19.94 -7.02
N GLY A 154 -6.05 -19.23 -7.79
CA GLY A 154 -6.37 -18.84 -9.18
C GLY A 154 -7.44 -17.74 -9.30
N LYS A 155 -7.74 -17.02 -8.21
CA LYS A 155 -8.66 -15.88 -8.19
C LYS A 155 -7.88 -14.57 -8.30
N ASP A 156 -8.49 -13.59 -8.96
CA ASP A 156 -7.94 -12.24 -9.14
C ASP A 156 -8.19 -11.36 -7.91
N ILE A 157 -7.46 -11.64 -6.83
CA ILE A 157 -7.55 -10.84 -5.61
C ILE A 157 -6.82 -9.52 -5.82
N VAL A 158 -7.51 -8.40 -5.57
CA VAL A 158 -6.95 -7.06 -5.69
C VAL A 158 -6.92 -6.34 -4.33
N PRO A 159 -5.94 -5.46 -4.09
CA PRO A 159 -5.92 -4.65 -2.88
C PRO A 159 -7.19 -3.81 -2.71
N GLY A 160 -7.69 -3.75 -1.48
CA GLY A 160 -8.92 -3.03 -1.13
C GLY A 160 -10.18 -3.90 -1.04
N MET A 161 -10.10 -5.20 -1.36
CA MET A 161 -11.16 -6.15 -1.06
C MET A 161 -11.35 -6.33 0.45
N SER A 162 -12.61 -6.51 0.87
CA SER A 162 -12.97 -6.90 2.23
C SER A 162 -12.70 -8.38 2.45
N ALA A 163 -12.21 -8.71 3.64
CA ALA A 163 -11.97 -10.08 4.06
C ALA A 163 -12.20 -10.27 5.56
N GLU A 164 -12.67 -11.45 5.92
CA GLU A 164 -12.74 -11.96 7.28
C GLU A 164 -11.59 -12.94 7.53
N ALA A 165 -10.94 -12.84 8.69
CA ALA A 165 -9.80 -13.66 9.07
C ALA A 165 -10.05 -14.32 10.43
N THR A 166 -9.98 -15.65 10.46
CA THR A 166 -10.08 -16.46 11.68
C THR A 166 -8.70 -17.01 12.03
N ILE A 167 -8.09 -16.47 13.08
CA ILE A 167 -6.76 -16.89 13.55
C ILE A 167 -6.91 -18.07 14.50
N HIS A 168 -6.22 -19.17 14.23
CA HIS A 168 -6.21 -20.35 15.09
C HIS A 168 -5.20 -20.19 16.22
N LEU A 169 -5.71 -20.17 17.45
CA LEU A 169 -4.91 -20.09 18.68
C LEU A 169 -4.47 -21.50 19.10
N HIS A 170 -3.29 -21.61 19.70
CA HIS A 170 -2.72 -22.86 20.21
C HIS A 170 -2.22 -22.68 21.64
#